data_AF-A0A413VPJ2-F1
#
_entry.id   AF-A0A413VPJ2-F1
#
_cell.length_a   1.000
_cell.length_b   1.000
_cell.length_c   1.000
_cell.angle_alpha   90.00
_cell.angle_beta   90.00
_cell.angle_gamma   90.00
#
_symmetry.space_group_name_H-M   'P 1'
#
loop_
_entity.id
_entity.type
_entity.pdbx_description
1 polymer ?
#
loop_
_entity_poly.entity_id
_entity_poly.type
_entity_poly.pdbx_seq_one_letter_code
_entity_poly.pdbx_strand_id
1 'polypeptide(L)'
;MNKQAFLSFIILCGIAVTFNAQTITYRLENSFLTRTLEVNNGVLVTQSILNKLSEKTLTPLSCEEFALRISGGTDKEGTDRTLTAKDFTVLSVSNYNLAPGKKGHGYKFILNNKQEALSVTVCYELADNDSFCHKYLQIRSGKDVTLERVDVESISFADAWQNYVTKEITAQGSARWKPGLGQPLYTTETATYWGIEFPAATNLVTDQKMSCGYLRGCGLS
;
A
#
# COMPACT_ATOMS: atom_id res chain seq x y z
N MET A 1 74.37 -16.19 10.50
CA MET A 1 73.36 -17.15 11.00
C MET A 1 73.09 -16.79 12.45
N ASN A 2 71.87 -16.52 12.93
CA ASN A 2 70.54 -16.69 12.33
C ASN A 2 69.67 -15.43 12.47
N LYS A 3 68.69 -15.27 11.57
CA LYS A 3 67.61 -14.29 11.70
C LYS A 3 66.56 -14.85 12.67
N GLN A 4 66.17 -14.09 13.70
CA GLN A 4 64.89 -14.32 14.38
C GLN A 4 63.86 -13.35 13.78
N ALA A 5 62.82 -13.90 13.16
CA ALA A 5 61.67 -13.12 12.69
C ALA A 5 60.59 -13.15 13.77
N PHE A 6 60.22 -11.99 14.30
CA PHE A 6 59.00 -11.86 15.10
C PHE A 6 57.80 -11.79 14.16
N LEU A 7 56.95 -12.83 14.16
CA LEU A 7 55.62 -12.77 13.56
C LEU A 7 54.64 -12.20 14.59
N SER A 8 54.22 -10.95 14.40
CA SER A 8 53.09 -10.37 15.13
C SER A 8 51.79 -10.78 14.44
N PHE A 9 51.05 -11.71 15.05
CA PHE A 9 49.73 -12.12 14.54
C PHE A 9 48.66 -11.13 15.02
N ILE A 10 48.24 -10.19 14.17
CA ILE A 10 47.12 -9.30 14.46
C ILE A 10 45.83 -10.07 14.20
N ILE A 11 45.15 -10.49 15.27
CA ILE A 11 43.81 -11.09 15.18
C ILE A 11 42.81 -9.97 14.91
N LEU A 12 42.43 -9.84 13.63
CA LEU A 12 41.40 -8.90 13.20
C LEU A 12 40.02 -9.46 13.58
N CYS A 13 39.56 -9.18 14.80
CA CYS A 13 38.17 -9.46 15.20
C CYS A 13 37.21 -8.58 14.39
N GLY A 14 36.78 -9.10 13.23
CA GLY A 14 35.69 -8.51 12.46
C GLY A 14 34.40 -8.56 13.28
N ILE A 15 33.96 -7.39 13.77
CA ILE A 15 32.63 -7.25 14.36
C ILE A 15 31.62 -7.40 13.22
N ALA A 16 31.08 -8.60 13.09
CA ALA A 16 29.92 -8.85 12.24
C ALA A 16 28.73 -8.09 12.84
N VAL A 17 28.47 -6.89 12.34
CA VAL A 17 27.26 -6.14 12.67
C VAL A 17 26.09 -6.87 12.01
N THR A 18 25.52 -7.82 12.74
CA THR A 18 24.22 -8.42 12.40
C THR A 18 23.17 -7.32 12.48
N PHE A 19 22.79 -6.76 11.33
CA PHE A 19 21.56 -5.99 11.20
C PHE A 19 20.40 -6.93 11.54
N ASN A 20 19.95 -6.93 12.79
CA ASN A 20 18.72 -7.60 13.17
C ASN A 20 17.59 -6.93 12.40
N ALA A 21 17.02 -7.67 11.45
CA ALA A 21 15.84 -7.26 10.70
C ALA A 21 14.69 -7.03 11.68
N GLN A 22 14.46 -5.77 12.06
CA GLN A 22 13.44 -5.42 13.04
C GLN A 22 12.07 -5.43 12.36
N THR A 23 11.42 -6.58 12.43
CA THR A 23 10.01 -6.73 12.06
C THR A 23 9.13 -6.27 13.21
N ILE A 24 8.21 -5.33 12.94
CA ILE A 24 7.25 -4.83 13.93
C ILE A 24 5.83 -5.01 13.37
N THR A 25 4.99 -5.72 14.12
CA THR A 25 3.59 -5.99 13.75
C THR A 25 2.64 -5.00 14.44
N TYR A 26 1.67 -4.49 13.69
CA TYR A 26 0.61 -3.60 14.16
C TYR A 26 -0.75 -4.22 13.83
N ARG A 27 -1.63 -4.34 14.84
CA ARG A 27 -2.89 -5.07 14.71
C ARG A 27 -4.07 -4.11 14.85
N LEU A 28 -4.87 -4.01 13.80
CA LEU A 28 -6.06 -3.17 13.74
C LEU A 28 -7.31 -4.06 13.73
N GLU A 29 -8.13 -3.98 14.77
CA GLU A 29 -9.16 -4.98 15.07
C GLU A 29 -10.43 -4.37 15.66
N ASN A 30 -11.58 -4.95 15.30
CA ASN A 30 -12.86 -4.77 15.97
C ASN A 30 -13.63 -6.11 16.01
N SER A 31 -14.96 -6.11 16.18
CA SER A 31 -15.79 -7.31 16.16
C SER A 31 -15.90 -7.99 14.77
N PHE A 32 -15.71 -7.25 13.68
CA PHE A 32 -15.95 -7.71 12.30
C PHE A 32 -14.68 -8.19 11.59
N LEU A 33 -13.53 -7.56 11.86
CA LEU A 33 -12.28 -7.88 11.16
C LEU A 33 -11.03 -7.70 12.01
N THR A 34 -9.92 -8.20 11.49
CA THR A 34 -8.57 -7.83 11.94
C THR A 34 -7.67 -7.65 10.72
N ARG A 35 -7.08 -6.46 10.53
CA ARG A 35 -5.98 -6.24 9.57
C ARG A 35 -4.65 -6.24 10.34
N THR A 36 -3.77 -7.15 9.98
CA THR A 36 -2.41 -7.25 10.52
C THR A 36 -1.47 -6.55 9.54
N LEU A 37 -0.87 -5.46 9.99
CA LEU A 37 0.14 -4.69 9.27
C LEU A 37 1.52 -5.05 9.82
N GLU A 38 2.54 -4.99 8.98
CA GLU A 38 3.92 -5.28 9.34
C GLU A 38 4.84 -4.19 8.78
N VAL A 39 5.79 -3.72 9.59
CA VAL A 39 6.94 -2.96 9.11
C VAL A 39 8.15 -3.88 9.19
N ASN A 40 8.66 -4.29 8.03
CA ASN A 40 9.75 -5.23 7.89
C ASN A 40 10.92 -4.55 7.17
N ASN A 41 12.07 -4.43 7.83
CA ASN A 41 13.23 -3.67 7.31
C ASN A 41 12.87 -2.25 6.83
N GLY A 42 11.90 -1.61 7.48
CA GLY A 42 11.40 -0.29 7.14
C GLY A 42 10.39 -0.23 5.99
N VAL A 43 10.00 -1.36 5.39
CA VAL A 43 8.92 -1.42 4.39
C VAL A 43 7.60 -1.77 5.08
N LEU A 44 6.54 -1.01 4.79
CA LEU A 44 5.18 -1.29 5.25
C LEU A 44 4.49 -2.29 4.32
N VAL A 45 3.93 -3.36 4.87
CA VAL A 45 3.09 -4.34 4.16
C VAL A 45 1.90 -4.77 5.01
N THR A 46 0.85 -5.23 4.34
CA THR A 46 -0.27 -5.92 4.98
C THR A 46 0.06 -7.40 4.98
N GLN A 47 0.11 -8.00 6.17
CA GLN A 47 0.52 -9.38 6.37
C GLN A 47 -0.67 -10.34 6.30
N SER A 48 -1.82 -9.95 6.84
CA SER A 48 -3.06 -10.73 6.78
C SER A 48 -4.29 -9.88 7.07
N ILE A 49 -5.46 -10.33 6.61
CA ILE A 49 -6.77 -9.80 7.05
C ILE A 49 -7.67 -10.97 7.43
N LEU A 50 -8.10 -11.03 8.68
CA LEU A 50 -9.15 -11.96 9.13
C LEU A 50 -10.52 -11.31 8.95
N ASN A 51 -11.39 -11.95 8.18
CA ASN A 51 -12.82 -11.70 8.18
C ASN A 51 -13.46 -12.53 9.31
N LYS A 52 -13.91 -11.88 10.38
CA LYS A 52 -14.47 -12.58 11.56
C LYS A 52 -15.88 -13.11 11.34
N LEU A 53 -16.59 -12.64 10.32
CA LEU A 53 -17.93 -13.13 9.99
C LEU A 53 -17.89 -14.48 9.24
N SER A 54 -16.83 -14.73 8.47
CA SER A 54 -16.60 -15.99 7.75
C SER A 54 -15.52 -16.88 8.38
N GLU A 55 -14.82 -16.38 9.41
CA GLU A 55 -13.63 -16.96 10.03
C GLU A 55 -12.46 -17.22 9.07
N LYS A 56 -12.48 -16.60 7.87
CA LYS A 56 -11.45 -16.79 6.84
C LYS A 56 -10.40 -15.70 6.86
N THR A 57 -9.13 -16.12 6.74
CA THR A 57 -7.98 -15.24 6.65
C THR A 57 -7.56 -15.05 5.20
N LEU A 58 -7.46 -13.79 4.78
CA LEU A 58 -6.83 -13.34 3.56
C LEU A 58 -5.32 -13.24 3.81
N THR A 59 -4.55 -14.08 3.13
CA THR A 59 -3.09 -14.00 3.09
C THR A 59 -2.68 -13.49 1.72
N PRO A 60 -2.04 -12.32 1.61
CA PRO A 60 -1.59 -11.79 0.32
C PRO A 60 -0.56 -12.71 -0.33
N LEU A 61 -0.69 -12.94 -1.63
CA LEU A 61 0.36 -13.54 -2.47
C LEU A 61 1.52 -12.57 -2.67
N SER A 62 1.19 -11.28 -2.75
CA SER A 62 2.13 -10.16 -2.74
C SER A 62 1.42 -8.90 -2.27
N CYS A 63 2.16 -7.97 -1.67
CA CYS A 63 1.63 -6.69 -1.20
C CYS A 63 2.55 -5.56 -1.67
N GLU A 64 2.05 -4.69 -2.54
CA GLU A 64 2.70 -3.40 -2.85
C GLU A 64 2.30 -2.32 -1.83
N GLU A 65 1.26 -2.62 -1.04
CA GLU A 65 0.50 -1.77 -0.12
C GLU A 65 -0.20 -0.60 -0.83
N PHE A 66 0.54 0.19 -1.61
CA PHE A 66 0.01 1.23 -2.49
C PHE A 66 0.84 1.28 -3.78
N ALA A 67 0.33 1.93 -4.82
CA ALA A 67 1.12 2.23 -6.01
C ALA A 67 0.87 3.68 -6.49
N LEU A 68 1.96 4.42 -6.71
CA LEU A 68 1.96 5.79 -7.22
C LEU A 68 2.64 5.78 -8.59
N ARG A 69 1.89 6.05 -9.68
CA ARG A 69 2.51 6.35 -10.97
C ARG A 69 2.85 7.84 -10.99
N ILE A 70 4.12 8.16 -11.18
CA ILE A 70 4.63 9.53 -11.24
C ILE A 70 5.39 9.77 -12.54
N SER A 71 5.40 11.01 -13.04
CA SER A 71 6.11 11.42 -14.25
C SER A 71 6.66 12.84 -14.14
N GLY A 72 7.37 13.30 -15.18
CA GLY A 72 7.78 14.70 -15.32
C GLY A 72 6.69 15.63 -15.89
N GLY A 73 5.51 15.09 -16.19
CA GLY A 73 4.42 15.73 -16.92
C GLY A 73 3.65 14.66 -17.71
N THR A 74 2.31 14.75 -17.75
CA THR A 74 1.47 13.81 -18.54
C THR A 74 1.72 13.87 -20.06
N ASP A 75 2.44 14.91 -20.49
CA ASP A 75 2.91 15.20 -21.85
C ASP A 75 4.31 14.63 -22.16
N LYS A 76 5.02 14.06 -21.16
CA LYS A 76 6.44 13.70 -21.28
C LYS A 76 6.67 12.19 -21.23
N GLU A 77 6.66 11.58 -22.41
CA GLU A 77 6.95 10.16 -22.61
C GLU A 77 8.29 9.72 -22.01
N GLY A 78 8.35 8.48 -21.52
CA GLY A 78 9.57 7.88 -20.95
C GLY A 78 10.00 8.46 -19.60
N THR A 79 9.25 9.40 -19.02
CA THR A 79 9.51 9.94 -17.68
C THR A 79 8.70 9.25 -16.57
N ASP A 80 7.74 8.39 -16.94
CA ASP A 80 6.86 7.74 -15.98
C ASP A 80 7.50 6.54 -15.28
N ARG A 81 7.20 6.39 -13.99
CA ARG A 81 7.55 5.20 -13.20
C ARG A 81 6.53 4.98 -12.08
N THR A 82 6.45 3.74 -11.59
CA THR A 82 5.61 3.37 -10.46
C THR A 82 6.44 3.17 -9.21
N LEU A 83 6.05 3.83 -8.11
CA LEU A 83 6.58 3.62 -6.78
C LEU A 83 5.55 2.91 -5.91
N THR A 84 6.00 2.00 -5.06
CA THR A 84 5.22 1.17 -4.13
C THR A 84 5.81 1.28 -2.73
N ALA A 85 5.21 0.69 -1.69
CA ALA A 85 5.75 0.82 -0.33
C ALA A 85 7.21 0.32 -0.16
N LYS A 86 7.65 -0.64 -0.99
CA LYS A 86 9.05 -1.13 -1.02
C LYS A 86 10.07 -0.05 -1.40
N ASP A 87 9.62 0.99 -2.10
CA ASP A 87 10.44 2.09 -2.62
C ASP A 87 10.53 3.25 -1.61
N PHE A 88 9.99 3.07 -0.39
CA PHE A 88 10.01 4.03 0.71
C PHE A 88 10.52 3.38 1.99
N THR A 89 10.99 4.20 2.93
CA THR A 89 11.28 3.77 4.30
C THR A 89 10.27 4.40 5.26
N VAL A 90 9.65 3.60 6.12
CA VAL A 90 8.86 4.04 7.28
C VAL A 90 9.80 4.74 8.27
N LEU A 91 9.55 6.03 8.52
CA LEU A 91 10.29 6.86 9.46
C LEU A 91 9.69 6.83 10.86
N SER A 92 8.37 6.73 10.97
CA SER A 92 7.66 6.63 12.25
C SER A 92 6.26 6.03 12.09
N VAL A 93 5.77 5.47 13.19
CA VAL A 93 4.40 4.99 13.33
C VAL A 93 3.79 5.59 14.59
N SER A 94 2.55 6.07 14.52
CA SER A 94 1.79 6.52 15.68
C SER A 94 0.36 6.00 15.61
N ASN A 95 -0.35 6.06 16.74
CA ASN A 95 -1.82 5.97 16.71
C ASN A 95 -2.38 7.09 15.83
N TYR A 96 -3.54 6.85 15.23
CA TYR A 96 -4.33 7.81 14.50
C TYR A 96 -5.71 7.92 15.14
N ASN A 97 -6.14 9.14 15.47
CA ASN A 97 -7.44 9.41 16.05
C ASN A 97 -8.47 9.58 14.95
N LEU A 98 -9.53 8.77 14.97
CA LEU A 98 -10.66 8.88 14.05
C LEU A 98 -11.35 10.25 14.17
N ALA A 99 -12.17 10.58 13.17
CA ALA A 99 -12.96 11.81 13.15
C ALA A 99 -13.79 12.00 14.45
N PRO A 100 -13.98 13.24 14.95
CA PRO A 100 -14.72 13.51 16.18
C PRO A 100 -16.08 12.82 16.23
N GLY A 101 -16.35 12.11 17.34
CA GLY A 101 -17.58 11.35 17.54
C GLY A 101 -17.52 9.89 17.08
N LYS A 102 -16.54 9.47 16.27
CA LYS A 102 -16.26 8.05 16.02
C LYS A 102 -15.39 7.46 17.14
N LYS A 103 -15.75 6.26 17.63
CA LYS A 103 -14.88 5.40 18.45
C LYS A 103 -14.25 4.33 17.58
N GLY A 104 -13.02 3.97 17.89
CA GLY A 104 -12.23 3.04 17.12
C GLY A 104 -10.74 3.24 17.35
N HIS A 105 -9.95 2.51 16.57
CA HIS A 105 -8.49 2.62 16.57
C HIS A 105 -7.97 2.90 15.16
N GLY A 106 -6.75 3.41 15.09
CA GLY A 106 -6.10 3.69 13.81
C GLY A 106 -4.58 3.80 13.96
N TYR A 107 -3.89 3.64 12.83
CA TYR A 107 -2.44 3.80 12.73
C TYR A 107 -2.08 4.76 11.63
N LYS A 108 -1.05 5.57 11.87
CA LYS A 108 -0.43 6.48 10.91
C LYS A 108 1.02 6.09 10.74
N PHE A 109 1.42 5.77 9.52
CA PHE A 109 2.78 5.48 9.11
C PHE A 109 3.29 6.64 8.26
N ILE A 110 4.42 7.23 8.64
CA ILE A 110 5.08 8.29 7.85
C ILE A 110 6.21 7.64 7.05
N LEU A 111 6.08 7.61 5.73
CA LEU A 111 7.04 7.00 4.80
C LEU A 111 7.77 8.10 4.01
N ASN A 112 9.01 7.80 3.60
CA ASN A 112 9.82 8.72 2.81
C ASN A 112 10.70 7.99 1.79
N ASN A 113 10.68 8.45 0.54
CA ASN A 113 11.62 8.11 -0.52
C ASN A 113 12.56 9.31 -0.74
N LYS A 114 13.85 9.14 -0.38
CA LYS A 114 14.86 10.20 -0.49
C LYS A 114 15.25 10.52 -1.93
N GLN A 115 15.30 9.52 -2.81
CA GLN A 115 15.68 9.67 -4.22
C GLN A 115 14.65 10.50 -4.99
N GLU A 116 13.37 10.29 -4.67
CA GLU A 116 12.26 10.98 -5.33
C GLU A 116 11.81 12.24 -4.60
N ALA A 117 12.39 12.57 -3.44
CA ALA A 117 11.97 13.66 -2.55
C ALA A 117 10.46 13.59 -2.23
N LEU A 118 9.92 12.38 -2.08
CA LEU A 118 8.51 12.12 -1.82
C LEU A 118 8.30 11.59 -0.40
N SER A 119 7.29 12.11 0.28
CA SER A 119 6.78 11.55 1.53
C SER A 119 5.32 11.13 1.37
N VAL A 120 4.99 9.97 1.94
CA VAL A 120 3.65 9.40 1.95
C VAL A 120 3.28 9.12 3.40
N THR A 121 2.23 9.77 3.91
CA THR A 121 1.58 9.33 5.13
C THR A 121 0.52 8.30 4.75
N VAL A 122 0.69 7.05 5.18
CA VAL A 122 -0.33 5.99 5.06
C VAL A 122 -1.08 5.91 6.39
N CYS A 123 -2.40 6.05 6.35
CA CYS A 123 -3.23 5.93 7.54
C CYS A 123 -4.28 4.84 7.36
N TYR A 124 -4.64 4.22 8.48
CA TYR A 124 -5.70 3.22 8.61
C TYR A 124 -6.63 3.61 9.76
N GLU A 125 -7.93 3.48 9.54
CA GLU A 125 -8.96 3.60 10.58
C GLU A 125 -9.84 2.37 10.59
N LEU A 126 -10.23 1.95 11.79
CA LEU A 126 -11.29 0.96 12.00
C LEU A 126 -12.13 1.44 13.19
N ALA A 127 -13.37 1.83 12.91
CA ALA A 127 -14.33 2.16 13.97
C ALA A 127 -14.83 0.87 14.64
N ASP A 128 -15.22 0.95 15.91
CA ASP A 128 -15.66 -0.23 16.69
C ASP A 128 -16.81 -0.99 16.02
N ASN A 129 -17.67 -0.26 15.28
CA ASN A 129 -18.90 -0.77 14.66
C ASN A 129 -18.84 -0.89 13.12
N ASP A 130 -17.75 -0.48 12.45
CA ASP A 130 -17.66 -0.50 10.99
C ASP A 130 -17.16 -1.89 10.53
N SER A 131 -17.86 -2.55 9.59
CA SER A 131 -17.44 -3.86 9.03
C SER A 131 -16.33 -3.76 7.97
N PHE A 132 -15.69 -2.59 7.87
CA PHE A 132 -14.69 -2.24 6.87
C PHE A 132 -13.61 -1.35 7.51
N CYS A 133 -12.40 -1.41 6.96
CA CYS A 133 -11.29 -0.54 7.33
C CYS A 133 -11.13 0.57 6.28
N HIS A 134 -11.02 1.82 6.72
CA HIS A 134 -10.63 2.92 5.83
C HIS A 134 -9.11 3.01 5.73
N LYS A 135 -8.63 3.31 4.53
CA LYS A 135 -7.23 3.59 4.23
C LYS A 135 -7.13 4.85 3.38
N TYR A 136 -6.14 5.70 3.66
CA TYR A 136 -5.93 6.93 2.90
C TYR A 136 -4.46 7.34 2.90
N LEU A 137 -4.07 8.04 1.84
CA LEU A 137 -2.71 8.51 1.58
C LEU A 137 -2.66 10.04 1.58
N GLN A 138 -1.75 10.63 2.36
CA GLN A 138 -1.33 12.01 2.16
C GLN A 138 0.05 12.01 1.48
N ILE A 139 0.11 12.48 0.24
CA ILE A 139 1.34 12.52 -0.55
C ILE A 139 1.87 13.95 -0.56
N ARG A 140 3.17 14.13 -0.31
CA ARG A 140 3.89 15.41 -0.41
C ARG A 140 5.14 15.23 -1.25
N SER A 141 5.45 16.22 -2.08
CA SER A 141 6.70 16.29 -2.84
C SER A 141 7.56 17.43 -2.31
N GLY A 142 8.88 17.28 -2.43
CA GLY A 142 9.87 18.35 -2.26
C GLY A 142 10.48 18.81 -3.58
N LYS A 143 9.89 18.41 -4.72
CA LYS A 143 10.28 18.78 -6.08
C LYS A 143 9.06 18.70 -7.02
N ASP A 144 9.12 19.40 -8.14
CA ASP A 144 8.09 19.29 -9.17
C ASP A 144 7.98 17.85 -9.70
N VAL A 145 6.78 17.27 -9.60
CA VAL A 145 6.48 15.94 -10.11
C VAL A 145 5.00 15.83 -10.45
N THR A 146 4.65 15.15 -11.53
CA THR A 146 3.25 14.86 -11.85
C THR A 146 2.86 13.52 -11.23
N LEU A 147 1.74 13.50 -10.51
CA LEU A 147 1.12 12.29 -9.99
C LEU A 147 0.01 11.86 -10.95
N GLU A 148 0.22 10.74 -11.64
CA GLU A 148 -0.62 10.22 -12.74
C GLU A 148 -1.67 9.18 -12.29
N ARG A 149 -1.35 8.42 -11.24
CA ARG A 149 -2.25 7.43 -10.64
C ARG A 149 -1.92 7.24 -9.17
N VAL A 150 -2.97 7.06 -8.36
CA VAL A 150 -2.85 6.71 -6.94
C VAL A 150 -3.70 5.49 -6.67
N ASP A 151 -3.08 4.32 -6.65
CA ASP A 151 -3.68 3.12 -6.05
C ASP A 151 -3.44 3.18 -4.54
N VAL A 152 -4.50 3.50 -3.79
CA VAL A 152 -4.48 3.57 -2.32
C VAL A 152 -4.31 2.17 -1.74
N GLU A 153 -4.83 1.17 -2.44
CA GLU A 153 -4.65 -0.24 -2.12
C GLU A 153 -4.09 -0.96 -3.36
N SER A 154 -2.97 -1.67 -3.20
CA SER A 154 -2.41 -2.54 -4.25
C SER A 154 -1.86 -3.83 -3.63
N ILE A 155 -2.57 -4.93 -3.84
CA ILE A 155 -2.39 -6.18 -3.10
C ILE A 155 -2.94 -7.37 -3.88
N SER A 156 -2.29 -8.54 -3.83
CA SER A 156 -2.67 -9.71 -4.62
C SER A 156 -3.22 -10.83 -3.75
N PHE A 157 -4.35 -11.42 -4.14
CA PHE A 157 -4.98 -12.55 -3.42
C PHE A 157 -5.37 -13.65 -4.41
N ALA A 158 -5.22 -14.91 -3.99
CA ALA A 158 -5.54 -16.07 -4.83
C ALA A 158 -7.01 -16.11 -5.29
N ASP A 159 -7.93 -15.61 -4.45
CA ASP A 159 -9.37 -15.56 -4.69
C ASP A 159 -9.86 -14.16 -5.13
N ALA A 160 -8.95 -13.28 -5.59
CA ALA A 160 -9.29 -11.94 -6.06
C ALA A 160 -10.17 -11.95 -7.31
N TRP A 161 -11.27 -11.20 -7.28
CA TRP A 161 -12.30 -11.24 -8.32
C TRP A 161 -12.91 -9.87 -8.64
N GLN A 162 -13.19 -9.65 -9.92
CA GLN A 162 -13.85 -8.46 -10.45
C GLN A 162 -15.14 -8.87 -11.17
N ASN A 163 -16.30 -8.60 -10.56
CA ASN A 163 -17.60 -8.93 -11.13
C ASN A 163 -17.88 -8.24 -12.48
N TYR A 164 -17.40 -6.99 -12.64
CA TYR A 164 -17.66 -6.16 -13.81
C TYR A 164 -16.41 -6.00 -14.67
N VAL A 165 -16.14 -6.97 -15.55
CA VAL A 165 -15.02 -6.94 -16.51
C VAL A 165 -15.28 -6.05 -17.73
N THR A 166 -16.55 -5.73 -18.00
CA THR A 166 -16.97 -4.93 -19.15
C THR A 166 -16.53 -3.47 -19.01
N LYS A 167 -15.44 -3.10 -19.69
CA LYS A 167 -15.03 -1.69 -19.88
C LYS A 167 -15.97 -0.92 -20.81
N GLU A 168 -16.82 -1.63 -21.56
CA GLU A 168 -17.81 -1.07 -22.47
C GLU A 168 -19.04 -0.51 -21.71
N ILE A 169 -19.05 0.81 -21.52
CA ILE A 169 -19.76 1.69 -22.45
C ILE A 169 -20.92 0.98 -23.20
N THR A 170 -21.97 0.52 -22.48
CA THR A 170 -23.34 0.25 -23.04
C THR A 170 -24.57 0.56 -22.13
N ALA A 171 -24.94 1.82 -21.84
CA ALA A 171 -26.28 2.21 -21.30
C ALA A 171 -27.00 3.23 -22.19
N GLN A 172 -27.82 2.72 -23.12
CA GLN A 172 -28.96 3.40 -23.76
C GLN A 172 -28.78 4.73 -24.54
N GLY A 173 -27.56 5.25 -24.72
CA GLY A 173 -27.24 6.21 -25.80
C GLY A 173 -26.77 5.51 -27.09
N SER A 174 -26.62 6.21 -28.22
CA SER A 174 -25.99 5.64 -29.43
C SER A 174 -24.53 5.26 -29.20
N ALA A 175 -23.76 6.16 -28.55
CA ALA A 175 -22.43 5.91 -27.99
C ALA A 175 -22.46 5.26 -26.59
N ARG A 176 -23.65 5.12 -25.99
CA ARG A 176 -23.94 4.03 -25.05
C ARG A 176 -23.18 4.07 -23.70
N TRP A 177 -22.87 5.19 -23.03
CA TRP A 177 -21.93 5.19 -21.87
C TRP A 177 -22.23 4.27 -20.64
N LYS A 178 -21.21 3.62 -20.05
CA LYS A 178 -21.16 2.81 -18.79
C LYS A 178 -19.70 2.68 -18.31
N PRO A 179 -19.17 3.63 -17.54
CA PRO A 179 -17.82 3.50 -17.02
C PRO A 179 -17.84 2.59 -15.78
N GLY A 180 -16.94 1.60 -15.70
CA GLY A 180 -16.77 0.71 -14.54
C GLY A 180 -16.16 1.39 -13.30
N LEU A 181 -16.40 2.70 -13.13
CA LEU A 181 -15.82 3.52 -12.07
C LEU A 181 -16.45 3.17 -10.72
N GLY A 182 -15.62 3.11 -9.69
CA GLY A 182 -16.04 2.87 -8.30
C GLY A 182 -16.71 1.52 -8.02
N GLN A 183 -16.77 0.58 -8.98
CA GLN A 183 -17.34 -0.74 -8.73
C GLN A 183 -16.47 -1.50 -7.72
N PRO A 184 -17.05 -2.16 -6.71
CA PRO A 184 -16.28 -2.93 -5.75
C PRO A 184 -15.67 -4.19 -6.37
N LEU A 185 -14.49 -4.56 -5.87
CA LEU A 185 -13.85 -5.86 -6.06
C LEU A 185 -14.24 -6.78 -4.89
N TYR A 186 -14.08 -8.08 -5.09
CA TYR A 186 -14.45 -9.09 -4.11
C TYR A 186 -13.38 -10.15 -3.99
N THR A 187 -13.35 -10.83 -2.85
CA THR A 187 -12.63 -12.10 -2.70
C THR A 187 -13.65 -13.25 -2.63
N THR A 188 -13.55 -14.22 -3.53
CA THR A 188 -14.62 -15.23 -3.74
C THR A 188 -14.68 -16.29 -2.65
N GLU A 189 -13.57 -16.63 -2.01
CA GLU A 189 -13.54 -17.62 -0.95
C GLU A 189 -13.60 -16.97 0.43
N THR A 190 -12.77 -15.96 0.66
CA THR A 190 -12.60 -15.26 1.94
C THR A 190 -13.68 -14.20 2.22
N ALA A 191 -14.54 -13.93 1.24
CA ALA A 191 -15.79 -13.17 1.36
C ALA A 191 -15.63 -11.72 1.84
N THR A 192 -14.67 -10.98 1.26
CA THR A 192 -14.50 -9.54 1.50
C THR A 192 -14.85 -8.72 0.26
N TYR A 193 -15.02 -7.41 0.46
CA TYR A 193 -15.17 -6.44 -0.60
C TYR A 193 -14.14 -5.32 -0.45
N TRP A 194 -13.75 -4.73 -1.58
CA TRP A 194 -12.71 -3.72 -1.67
C TRP A 194 -13.11 -2.65 -2.68
N GLY A 195 -12.72 -1.41 -2.47
CA GLY A 195 -12.88 -0.37 -3.47
C GLY A 195 -12.66 1.02 -2.94
N ILE A 196 -12.47 1.94 -3.88
CA ILE A 196 -12.63 3.37 -3.68
C ILE A 196 -13.94 3.79 -4.35
N GLU A 197 -14.69 4.68 -3.69
CA GLU A 197 -15.96 5.22 -4.20
C GLU A 197 -15.77 6.30 -5.27
N PHE A 198 -16.82 6.51 -6.07
CA PHE A 198 -16.90 7.58 -7.08
C PHE A 198 -16.83 8.98 -6.43
N PRO A 199 -16.21 10.02 -7.06
CA PRO A 199 -15.82 10.15 -8.46
C PRO A 199 -14.40 9.68 -8.83
N ALA A 200 -14.20 9.41 -10.12
CA ALA A 200 -12.91 9.11 -10.77
C ALA A 200 -12.09 7.91 -10.22
N ALA A 201 -12.68 7.10 -9.34
CA ALA A 201 -12.10 5.86 -8.85
C ALA A 201 -12.17 4.73 -9.88
N THR A 202 -11.08 4.00 -10.02
CA THR A 202 -10.97 2.73 -10.75
C THR A 202 -10.55 1.64 -9.77
N ASN A 203 -11.35 0.59 -9.67
CA ASN A 203 -10.97 -0.62 -8.95
C ASN A 203 -10.83 -1.76 -9.97
N LEU A 204 -9.76 -2.54 -9.88
CA LEU A 204 -9.29 -3.46 -10.92
C LEU A 204 -8.74 -4.75 -10.31
N VAL A 205 -9.02 -5.89 -10.95
CA VAL A 205 -8.22 -7.12 -10.79
C VAL A 205 -7.49 -7.42 -12.10
N THR A 206 -6.16 -7.46 -12.05
CA THR A 206 -5.29 -7.95 -13.13
C THR A 206 -4.33 -8.97 -12.52
N ASP A 207 -4.25 -10.18 -13.07
CA ASP A 207 -3.32 -11.24 -12.62
C ASP A 207 -3.34 -11.44 -11.09
N GLN A 208 -4.54 -11.58 -10.51
CA GLN A 208 -4.83 -11.70 -9.07
C GLN A 208 -4.47 -10.45 -8.21
N LYS A 209 -3.86 -9.41 -8.78
CA LYS A 209 -3.63 -8.13 -8.10
C LYS A 209 -4.88 -7.27 -8.10
N MET A 210 -5.42 -6.99 -6.92
CA MET A 210 -6.37 -5.91 -6.68
C MET A 210 -5.63 -4.57 -6.67
N SER A 211 -6.16 -3.61 -7.42
CA SER A 211 -5.72 -2.21 -7.39
C SER A 211 -6.94 -1.30 -7.28
N CYS A 212 -7.07 -0.60 -6.16
CA CYS A 212 -8.16 0.34 -5.88
C CYS A 212 -7.56 1.74 -5.81
N GLY A 213 -7.93 2.61 -6.76
CA GLY A 213 -7.20 3.86 -6.97
C GLY A 213 -7.95 4.93 -7.75
N TYR A 214 -7.41 6.15 -7.71
CA TYR A 214 -7.86 7.27 -8.52
C TYR A 214 -6.94 7.49 -9.72
N LEU A 215 -7.53 7.79 -10.88
CA LEU A 215 -6.82 8.46 -11.97
C LEU A 215 -6.65 9.93 -11.59
N ARG A 216 -5.43 10.48 -11.74
CA ARG A 216 -5.14 11.87 -11.38
C ARG A 216 -4.12 12.43 -12.37
N GLY A 217 -4.29 13.64 -12.88
CA GLY A 217 -3.31 14.28 -13.77
C GLY A 217 -2.83 15.58 -13.15
N CYS A 218 -2.18 15.50 -11.98
CA CYS A 218 -1.97 16.66 -11.12
C CYS A 218 -0.50 16.83 -10.78
N GLY A 219 0.04 18.03 -11.05
CA GLY A 219 1.35 18.43 -10.53
C GLY A 219 1.34 18.54 -9.01
N LEU A 220 2.41 18.07 -8.39
CA LEU A 220 2.79 18.35 -7.02
C LEU A 220 4.04 19.22 -7.05
N SER A 221 4.02 20.28 -6.25
CA SER A 221 5.09 21.28 -6.04
C SER A 221 5.23 21.55 -4.55
#